data_AF-A0A653CAE7-F1
#
_entry.id   AF-A0A653CAE7-F1
#
_cell.length_a   1.000
_cell.length_b   1.000
_cell.length_c   1.000
_cell.angle_alpha   90.00
_cell.angle_beta   90.00
_cell.angle_gamma   90.00
#
_symmetry.space_group_name_H-M   'P 1'
#
loop_
_entity.id
_entity.type
_entity.pdbx_description
1 polymer ?
#
loop_
_entity_poly.entity_id
_entity_poly.type
_entity_poly.pdbx_seq_one_letter_code
_entity_poly.pdbx_strand_id
1 'polypeptide(L)'
;MTPAAMDLQAQEYLKQKNWVQAIDLYNKLLANKHNTIEQVISYLTDRAECFLELQNHHCVMVDSKNVIKLSSDHNSYNVCLARKRLIHSLYSLKRYAEADMAAKDWLINLQELYISKDIKPLLESLLGNFINATNTKQKTINLLKILDTNFSAYTTTKLDRPPSLVSCIYCNVSFVDKSELRVHCQTETHEMMIMSDDGRDWFWRPPPRGFKFDDYLLCDNWKETASCRYGTQCVQAHGEEELAEWKERFRYREMKIQRAREKELFGKSYTEELLEKWSQSPNPNTMMHDKIEYVDDHCSCPLAVTVSSKNSHHEWTFSLKTQKHLKAIALLQDTHRNHFFLSSIFVKNCKMDLKNDQEWISPLMYQESVVPIEYKITVVFGTGIFGTFR
;
A
#
# COMPACT_ATOMS: atom_id res chain seq x y z
N MET A 1 6.76 19.20 -17.57
CA MET A 1 6.51 18.06 -16.67
C MET A 1 7.62 18.06 -15.63
N THR A 2 7.29 17.85 -14.36
CA THR A 2 8.31 17.78 -13.29
C THR A 2 9.10 16.46 -13.39
N PRO A 3 10.36 16.39 -12.91
CA PRO A 3 11.11 15.13 -12.92
C PRO A 3 10.38 13.95 -12.27
N ALA A 4 9.68 14.20 -11.14
CA ALA A 4 8.88 13.17 -10.46
C ALA A 4 7.70 12.67 -11.31
N ALA A 5 7.01 13.57 -12.02
CA ALA A 5 5.92 13.18 -12.92
C ALA A 5 6.44 12.42 -14.16
N MET A 6 7.64 12.76 -14.63
CA MET A 6 8.30 12.05 -15.74
C MET A 6 8.73 10.64 -15.33
N ASP A 7 9.25 10.46 -14.13
CA ASP A 7 9.60 9.15 -13.57
C ASP A 7 8.37 8.25 -13.45
N LEU A 8 7.29 8.76 -12.85
CA LEU A 8 6.04 8.00 -12.72
C LEU A 8 5.48 7.59 -14.09
N GLN A 9 5.56 8.47 -15.08
CA GLN A 9 5.11 8.16 -16.43
C GLN A 9 6.03 7.16 -17.15
N ALA A 10 7.34 7.22 -16.95
CA ALA A 10 8.29 6.25 -17.51
C ALA A 10 8.03 4.85 -16.97
N GLN A 11 7.78 4.73 -15.66
CA GLN A 11 7.42 3.46 -15.01
C GLN A 11 6.09 2.90 -15.50
N GLU A 12 5.10 3.77 -15.77
CA GLU A 12 3.84 3.34 -16.36
C GLU A 12 4.02 2.81 -17.79
N TYR A 13 4.87 3.46 -18.60
CA TYR A 13 5.21 2.94 -19.92
C TYR A 13 5.94 1.60 -19.89
N LEU A 14 6.82 1.35 -18.92
CA LEU A 14 7.41 0.02 -18.72
C LEU A 14 6.33 -1.05 -18.46
N LYS A 15 5.37 -0.77 -17.57
CA LYS A 15 4.29 -1.71 -17.25
C LYS A 15 3.43 -2.03 -18.48
N GLN A 16 3.20 -1.03 -19.31
CA GLN A 16 2.43 -1.15 -20.55
C GLN A 16 3.26 -1.69 -21.73
N LYS A 17 4.54 -2.01 -21.53
CA LYS A 17 5.49 -2.45 -22.57
C LYS A 17 5.69 -1.44 -23.70
N ASN A 18 5.50 -0.15 -23.40
CA ASN A 18 5.74 0.97 -24.31
C ASN A 18 7.22 1.40 -24.24
N TRP A 19 8.10 0.53 -24.74
CA TRP A 19 9.55 0.62 -24.54
C TRP A 19 10.19 1.90 -25.09
N VAL A 20 9.76 2.34 -26.28
CA VAL A 20 10.34 3.52 -26.96
C VAL A 20 10.00 4.79 -26.17
N GLN A 21 8.74 4.94 -25.77
CA GLN A 21 8.28 6.09 -24.98
C GLN A 21 8.91 6.11 -23.58
N ALA A 22 9.12 4.94 -22.97
CA ALA A 22 9.86 4.82 -21.72
C ALA A 22 11.32 5.29 -21.88
N ILE A 23 12.02 4.85 -22.93
CA ILE A 23 13.40 5.27 -23.23
C ILE A 23 13.50 6.79 -23.37
N ASP A 24 12.57 7.42 -24.09
CA ASP A 24 12.57 8.88 -24.28
C ASP A 24 12.45 9.64 -22.96
N LEU A 25 11.64 9.14 -22.02
CA LEU A 25 11.53 9.73 -20.68
C LEU A 25 12.79 9.48 -19.86
N TYR A 26 13.34 8.27 -19.86
CA TYR A 26 14.59 7.97 -19.15
C TYR A 26 15.78 8.78 -19.68
N ASN A 27 15.86 9.03 -20.99
CA ASN A 27 16.87 9.91 -21.56
C ASN A 27 16.79 11.33 -21.00
N LYS A 28 15.57 11.86 -20.86
CA LYS A 28 15.36 13.20 -20.28
C LYS A 28 15.63 13.21 -18.77
N LEU A 29 15.24 12.16 -18.06
CA LEU A 29 15.53 12.01 -16.62
C LEU A 29 17.03 11.96 -16.36
N LEU A 30 17.78 11.17 -17.14
CA LEU A 30 19.24 11.04 -17.02
C LEU A 30 20.02 12.30 -17.39
N ALA A 31 19.42 13.23 -18.15
CA ALA A 31 20.04 14.52 -18.45
C ALA A 31 20.02 15.50 -17.24
N ASN A 32 19.23 15.20 -16.21
CA ASN A 32 19.14 16.05 -15.01
C ASN A 32 20.37 15.86 -14.11
N LYS A 33 21.14 16.94 -13.94
CA LYS A 33 22.37 16.95 -13.12
C LYS A 33 22.13 16.89 -11.60
N HIS A 34 20.88 17.04 -11.16
CA HIS A 34 20.51 17.01 -9.74
C HIS A 34 20.08 15.62 -9.26
N ASN A 35 20.17 14.59 -10.12
CA ASN A 35 19.85 13.23 -9.70
C ASN A 35 20.91 12.68 -8.74
N THR A 36 20.44 11.95 -7.74
CA THR A 36 21.30 11.11 -6.88
C THR A 36 21.89 9.96 -7.70
N ILE A 37 22.99 9.36 -7.20
CA ILE A 37 23.65 8.23 -7.86
C ILE A 37 22.68 7.04 -7.95
N GLU A 38 21.89 6.81 -6.90
CA GLU A 38 20.89 5.76 -6.80
C GLU A 38 19.79 5.93 -7.85
N GLN A 39 19.31 7.17 -8.05
CA GLN A 39 18.34 7.49 -9.10
C GLN A 39 18.91 7.23 -10.50
N VAL A 40 20.16 7.65 -10.75
CA VAL A 40 20.83 7.40 -12.02
C VAL A 40 20.98 5.90 -12.28
N ILE A 41 21.37 5.12 -11.28
CA ILE A 41 21.46 3.65 -11.36
C ILE A 41 20.09 3.04 -11.69
N SER A 42 19.02 3.49 -11.03
CA SER A 42 17.66 3.00 -11.30
C SER A 42 17.24 3.29 -12.75
N TYR A 43 17.39 4.54 -13.20
CA TYR A 43 17.01 4.94 -14.55
C TYR A 43 17.81 4.21 -15.64
N LEU A 44 19.11 3.98 -15.42
CA LEU A 44 19.94 3.19 -16.34
C LEU A 44 19.51 1.72 -16.37
N THR A 45 19.17 1.16 -15.20
CA THR A 45 18.71 -0.24 -15.09
C THR A 45 17.39 -0.44 -15.83
N ASP A 46 16.45 0.47 -15.63
CA ASP A 46 15.14 0.44 -16.29
C ASP A 46 15.25 0.68 -17.79
N ARG A 47 16.08 1.63 -18.23
CA ARG A 47 16.32 1.89 -19.66
C ARG A 47 17.02 0.72 -20.35
N ALA A 48 17.93 0.04 -19.66
CA ALA A 48 18.57 -1.18 -20.16
C ALA A 48 17.57 -2.33 -20.37
N GLU A 49 16.47 -2.37 -19.61
CA GLU A 49 15.38 -3.33 -19.82
C GLU A 49 14.67 -3.05 -21.14
N CYS A 50 14.28 -1.79 -21.38
CA CYS A 50 13.67 -1.39 -22.64
C CYS A 50 14.55 -1.74 -23.84
N PHE A 51 15.86 -1.47 -23.75
CA PHE A 51 16.79 -1.80 -24.84
C PHE A 51 16.95 -3.30 -25.05
N LEU A 52 16.88 -4.11 -23.99
CA LEU A 52 16.97 -5.56 -24.09
C LEU A 52 15.75 -6.14 -24.84
N GLU A 53 14.54 -5.66 -24.51
CA GLU A 53 13.30 -6.07 -25.18
C GLU A 53 13.27 -5.64 -26.66
N LEU A 54 13.89 -4.50 -26.97
CA LEU A 54 14.08 -4.03 -28.35
C LEU A 54 15.28 -4.70 -29.08
N GLN A 55 15.94 -5.68 -28.46
CA GLN A 55 17.14 -6.37 -28.98
C GLN A 55 18.32 -5.42 -29.29
N ASN A 56 18.33 -4.23 -28.72
CA ASN A 56 19.41 -3.26 -28.86
C ASN A 56 20.53 -3.55 -27.84
N HIS A 57 21.25 -4.64 -28.08
CA HIS A 57 22.30 -5.12 -27.18
C HIS A 57 23.45 -4.13 -26.98
N HIS A 58 23.72 -3.25 -27.96
CA HIS A 58 24.76 -2.23 -27.83
C HIS A 58 24.42 -1.23 -26.71
N CYS A 59 23.18 -0.72 -26.69
CA CYS A 59 22.74 0.21 -25.65
C CYS A 59 22.65 -0.47 -24.27
N VAL A 60 22.20 -1.73 -24.20
CA VAL A 60 22.20 -2.51 -22.94
C VAL A 60 23.60 -2.61 -22.35
N MET A 61 24.62 -2.85 -23.17
CA MET A 61 26.01 -2.91 -22.70
C MET A 61 26.48 -1.59 -22.09
N VAL A 62 26.17 -0.46 -22.74
CA VAL A 62 26.56 0.87 -22.27
C VAL A 62 25.94 1.14 -20.91
N ASP A 63 24.64 0.95 -20.79
CA ASP A 63 23.91 1.19 -19.53
C ASP A 63 24.38 0.24 -18.43
N SER A 64 24.60 -1.03 -18.75
CA SER A 64 25.10 -2.02 -17.78
C SER A 64 26.50 -1.67 -17.27
N LYS A 65 27.42 -1.24 -18.15
CA LYS A 65 28.76 -0.79 -17.74
C LYS A 65 28.70 0.46 -16.86
N ASN A 66 27.79 1.39 -17.16
CA ASN A 66 27.61 2.59 -16.37
C ASN A 66 27.06 2.28 -14.97
N VAL A 67 26.08 1.37 -14.86
CA VAL A 67 25.57 0.90 -13.55
C VAL A 67 26.69 0.28 -12.71
N ILE A 68 27.49 -0.62 -13.29
CA ILE A 68 28.60 -1.27 -12.59
C ILE A 68 29.66 -0.25 -12.12
N LYS A 69 29.92 0.79 -12.92
CA LYS A 69 30.91 1.83 -12.61
C LYS A 69 30.44 2.82 -11.55
N LEU A 70 29.16 3.16 -11.54
CA LEU A 70 28.59 4.17 -10.64
C LEU A 70 28.27 3.62 -9.25
N SER A 71 28.02 2.31 -9.13
CA SER A 71 27.67 1.69 -7.85
C SER A 71 28.89 1.54 -6.93
N SER A 72 28.75 2.00 -5.68
CA SER A 72 29.70 1.74 -4.60
C SER A 72 29.55 0.32 -4.03
N ASP A 73 28.34 -0.25 -4.08
CA ASP A 73 28.06 -1.63 -3.72
C ASP A 73 28.05 -2.51 -4.98
N HIS A 74 29.12 -3.30 -5.15
CA HIS A 74 29.30 -4.22 -6.27
C HIS A 74 28.42 -5.49 -6.19
N ASN A 75 27.68 -5.69 -5.10
CA ASN A 75 26.75 -6.79 -4.90
C ASN A 75 25.29 -6.36 -4.86
N SER A 76 25.00 -5.07 -5.05
CA SER A 76 23.62 -4.60 -5.18
C SER A 76 22.91 -5.29 -6.34
N TYR A 77 21.60 -5.50 -6.20
CA TYR A 77 20.78 -6.14 -7.24
C TYR A 77 20.95 -5.50 -8.62
N ASN A 78 21.00 -4.17 -8.69
CA ASN A 78 21.17 -3.45 -9.95
C ASN A 78 22.52 -3.78 -10.61
N VAL A 79 23.59 -3.97 -9.82
CA VAL A 79 24.91 -4.37 -10.34
C VAL A 79 24.91 -5.83 -10.79
N CYS A 80 24.31 -6.75 -10.02
CA CYS A 80 24.19 -8.15 -10.45
C CYS A 80 23.36 -8.28 -11.75
N LEU A 81 22.26 -7.54 -11.83
CA LEU A 81 21.41 -7.50 -13.03
C LEU A 81 22.14 -6.88 -14.22
N ALA A 82 22.88 -5.79 -14.00
CA ALA A 82 23.73 -5.18 -15.03
C ALA A 82 24.81 -6.14 -15.52
N ARG A 83 25.50 -6.87 -14.62
CA ARG A 83 26.51 -7.88 -15.00
C ARG A 83 25.90 -9.01 -15.83
N LYS A 84 24.71 -9.52 -15.44
CA LYS A 84 23.96 -10.50 -16.24
C LYS A 84 23.65 -9.94 -17.64
N ARG A 85 23.03 -8.77 -17.72
CA ARG A 85 22.62 -8.13 -18.98
C ARG A 85 23.83 -7.79 -19.87
N LEU A 86 24.97 -7.44 -19.27
CA LEU A 86 26.23 -7.21 -19.97
C LEU A 86 26.76 -8.49 -20.62
N ILE A 87 26.86 -9.59 -19.86
CA ILE A 87 27.31 -10.89 -20.39
C ILE A 87 26.38 -11.36 -21.50
N HIS A 88 25.06 -11.29 -21.29
CA HIS A 88 24.06 -11.65 -22.29
C HIS A 88 24.20 -10.84 -23.59
N SER A 89 24.38 -9.51 -23.46
CA SER A 89 24.49 -8.61 -24.60
C SER A 89 25.82 -8.77 -25.35
N LEU A 90 26.94 -8.95 -24.63
CA LEU A 90 28.24 -9.28 -25.22
C LEU A 90 28.19 -10.58 -26.01
N TYR A 91 27.52 -11.58 -25.44
CA TYR A 91 27.32 -12.86 -26.09
C TYR A 91 26.46 -12.74 -27.35
N SER A 92 25.33 -12.02 -27.28
CA SER A 92 24.43 -11.78 -28.40
C SER A 92 25.11 -11.04 -29.56
N LEU A 93 26.10 -10.20 -29.24
CA LEU A 93 26.95 -9.50 -30.20
C LEU A 93 28.17 -10.32 -30.67
N LYS A 94 28.28 -11.60 -30.29
CA LYS A 94 29.39 -12.50 -30.62
C LYS A 94 30.76 -12.05 -30.10
N ARG A 95 30.79 -11.18 -29.08
CA ARG A 95 32.01 -10.68 -28.41
C ARG A 95 32.40 -11.63 -27.28
N TYR A 96 32.67 -12.89 -27.62
CA TYR A 96 32.78 -13.97 -26.64
C TYR A 96 33.96 -13.82 -25.66
N ALA A 97 35.10 -13.31 -26.12
CA ALA A 97 36.24 -13.05 -25.25
C ALA A 97 35.91 -12.03 -24.15
N GLU A 98 35.16 -10.99 -24.51
CA GLU A 98 34.74 -9.97 -23.54
C GLU A 98 33.65 -10.48 -22.60
N ALA A 99 32.74 -11.34 -23.09
CA ALA A 99 31.76 -12.01 -22.24
C ALA A 99 32.44 -12.93 -21.20
N ASP A 100 33.47 -13.67 -21.62
CA ASP A 100 34.28 -14.51 -20.74
C ASP A 100 35.03 -13.68 -19.68
N MET A 101 35.65 -12.57 -20.09
CA MET A 101 36.31 -11.65 -19.15
C MET A 101 35.32 -11.03 -18.15
N ALA A 102 34.12 -10.63 -18.59
CA ALA A 102 33.09 -10.09 -17.70
C ALA A 102 32.57 -11.13 -16.69
N ALA A 103 32.47 -12.40 -17.11
CA ALA A 103 32.12 -13.50 -16.21
C ALA A 103 33.22 -13.80 -15.19
N LYS A 104 34.50 -13.77 -15.60
CA LYS A 104 35.67 -13.93 -14.71
C LYS A 104 35.73 -12.82 -13.67
N ASP A 105 35.58 -11.57 -14.10
CA ASP A 105 35.55 -10.41 -13.22
C ASP A 105 34.45 -10.53 -12.16
N TRP A 106 33.25 -10.97 -12.58
CA TRP A 106 32.17 -11.19 -11.64
C TRP A 106 32.48 -12.30 -10.64
N LEU A 107 33.07 -13.42 -11.09
CA LEU A 107 33.43 -14.52 -10.20
C LEU A 107 34.47 -14.12 -9.15
N ILE A 108 35.49 -13.34 -9.52
CA ILE A 108 36.52 -12.85 -8.60
C ILE A 108 35.88 -12.01 -7.49
N ASN A 109 34.99 -11.08 -7.86
CA ASN A 109 34.26 -10.25 -6.90
C ASN A 109 33.34 -11.05 -5.96
N LEU A 110 32.85 -12.22 -6.38
CA LEU A 110 32.03 -13.12 -5.54
C LEU A 110 32.86 -13.98 -4.58
N GLN A 111 34.15 -14.18 -4.84
CA GLN A 111 35.03 -15.00 -3.99
C GLN A 111 35.41 -14.29 -2.67
N GLU A 112 35.29 -12.97 -2.59
CA GLU A 112 35.67 -12.18 -1.41
C GLU A 112 34.61 -12.18 -0.29
N LEU A 113 33.40 -12.70 -0.52
CA LEU A 113 32.30 -12.70 0.46
C LEU A 113 31.52 -14.03 0.48
N TYR A 114 31.18 -14.51 1.68
CA TYR A 114 30.59 -15.84 1.98
C TYR A 114 29.13 -16.05 1.50
N ILE A 115 28.68 -15.38 0.43
CA ILE A 115 27.23 -15.18 0.16
C ILE A 115 26.65 -16.00 -1.02
N SER A 116 27.39 -16.77 -1.83
CA SER A 116 26.71 -17.53 -2.90
C SER A 116 27.17 -18.97 -3.09
N LYS A 117 26.44 -19.91 -2.48
CA LYS A 117 26.57 -21.35 -2.76
C LYS A 117 26.02 -21.74 -4.15
N ASP A 118 25.20 -20.88 -4.78
CA ASP A 118 24.45 -21.22 -6.00
C ASP A 118 25.00 -20.58 -7.30
N ILE A 119 25.55 -19.36 -7.26
CA ILE A 119 26.02 -18.64 -8.47
C ILE A 119 27.46 -19.03 -8.84
N LYS A 120 28.30 -19.29 -7.84
CA LYS A 120 29.72 -19.61 -8.05
C LYS A 120 29.94 -20.84 -8.95
N PRO A 121 29.28 -21.99 -8.74
CA PRO A 121 29.44 -23.17 -9.61
C PRO A 121 28.95 -22.92 -11.03
N LEU A 122 27.94 -22.06 -11.21
CA LEU A 122 27.35 -21.73 -12.50
C LEU A 122 28.29 -20.83 -13.33
N LEU A 123 28.85 -19.79 -12.71
CA LEU A 123 29.88 -18.96 -13.37
C LEU A 123 31.11 -19.79 -13.72
N GLU A 124 31.60 -20.64 -12.81
CA GLU A 124 32.70 -21.58 -13.06
C GLU A 124 32.39 -22.52 -14.24
N SER A 125 31.15 -23.00 -14.37
CA SER A 125 30.71 -23.80 -15.53
C SER A 125 30.59 -23.00 -16.83
N LEU A 126 30.46 -21.67 -16.79
CA LEU A 126 30.39 -20.82 -17.97
C LEU A 126 31.79 -20.44 -18.49
N LEU A 127 32.78 -20.36 -17.60
CA LEU A 127 34.15 -20.00 -17.94
C LEU A 127 34.78 -21.01 -18.92
N GLY A 128 35.40 -20.48 -19.99
CA GLY A 128 36.05 -21.29 -21.03
C GLY A 128 35.09 -21.89 -22.07
N ASN A 129 33.79 -21.99 -21.78
CA ASN A 129 32.78 -22.43 -22.75
C ASN A 129 32.44 -21.33 -23.77
N PHE A 130 32.66 -20.06 -23.44
CA PHE A 130 32.48 -18.94 -24.36
C PHE A 130 33.52 -18.94 -25.49
N ILE A 131 34.75 -19.37 -25.22
CA ILE A 131 35.87 -19.35 -26.18
C ILE A 131 35.84 -20.58 -27.12
N ASN A 132 35.38 -21.73 -26.64
CA ASN A 132 35.28 -22.98 -27.42
C ASN A 132 34.01 -23.07 -28.30
N ALA A 133 33.22 -22.00 -28.39
CA ALA A 133 31.97 -21.93 -29.14
C ALA A 133 32.19 -21.71 -30.66
N THR A 134 33.01 -22.55 -31.30
CA THR A 134 33.16 -22.56 -32.76
C THR A 134 32.08 -23.40 -33.47
N ASN A 135 31.18 -24.06 -32.74
CA ASN A 135 30.24 -25.01 -33.35
C ASN A 135 28.91 -25.16 -32.60
N THR A 136 28.10 -24.11 -32.45
CA THR A 136 27.04 -24.13 -31.43
C THR A 136 25.90 -23.13 -31.68
N LYS A 137 24.77 -23.53 -32.29
CA LYS A 137 23.45 -22.91 -31.99
C LYS A 137 22.80 -23.55 -30.77
N GLN A 138 23.05 -24.85 -30.56
CA GLN A 138 22.43 -25.62 -29.48
C GLN A 138 23.03 -25.34 -28.10
N LYS A 139 24.38 -25.29 -27.97
CA LYS A 139 25.01 -24.95 -26.68
C LYS A 139 24.74 -23.49 -26.27
N THR A 140 24.60 -22.61 -27.26
CA THR A 140 24.18 -21.20 -27.10
C THR A 140 22.81 -21.06 -26.47
N ILE A 141 21.81 -21.79 -26.99
CA ILE A 141 20.46 -21.81 -26.43
C ILE A 141 20.46 -22.39 -25.01
N ASN A 142 21.31 -23.39 -24.73
CA ASN A 142 21.43 -23.95 -23.39
C ASN A 142 22.06 -22.98 -22.39
N LEU A 143 23.12 -22.25 -22.78
CA LEU A 143 23.75 -21.23 -21.92
C LEU A 143 22.77 -20.08 -21.60
N LEU A 144 22.03 -19.62 -22.61
CA LEU A 144 20.99 -18.59 -22.43
C LEU A 144 19.86 -19.10 -21.53
N LYS A 145 19.35 -20.31 -21.76
CA LYS A 145 18.35 -20.94 -20.88
C LYS A 145 18.86 -21.16 -19.46
N ILE A 146 20.13 -21.50 -19.27
CA ILE A 146 20.75 -21.69 -17.95
C ILE A 146 20.87 -20.34 -17.22
N LEU A 147 21.28 -19.28 -17.93
CA LEU A 147 21.33 -17.91 -17.41
C LEU A 147 19.94 -17.34 -17.12
N ASP A 148 18.91 -17.73 -17.86
CA ASP A 148 17.54 -17.27 -17.61
C ASP A 148 16.82 -18.07 -16.54
N THR A 149 16.94 -19.40 -16.54
CA THR A 149 16.25 -20.30 -15.60
C THR A 149 16.83 -20.18 -14.18
N ASN A 150 18.15 -20.16 -14.02
CA ASN A 150 18.77 -20.12 -12.69
C ASN A 150 18.82 -18.70 -12.10
N PHE A 151 18.85 -17.66 -12.92
CA PHE A 151 18.71 -16.30 -12.41
C PHE A 151 17.24 -15.97 -12.10
N SER A 152 16.28 -16.61 -12.77
CA SER A 152 14.87 -16.57 -12.35
C SER A 152 14.67 -17.24 -10.97
N ALA A 153 15.44 -18.31 -10.68
CA ALA A 153 15.53 -18.92 -9.35
C ALA A 153 16.21 -18.00 -8.30
N TYR A 154 17.22 -17.22 -8.70
CA TYR A 154 17.81 -16.17 -7.85
C TYR A 154 16.85 -15.00 -7.60
N THR A 155 16.06 -14.57 -8.61
CA THR A 155 15.02 -13.56 -8.40
C THR A 155 13.87 -14.03 -7.49
N THR A 156 13.75 -15.34 -7.25
CA THR A 156 12.77 -15.93 -6.33
C THR A 156 13.36 -16.31 -4.97
N THR A 157 14.69 -16.36 -4.82
CA THR A 157 15.38 -16.61 -3.55
C THR A 157 16.12 -15.36 -3.08
N LYS A 158 15.47 -14.64 -2.16
CA LYS A 158 15.97 -13.52 -1.33
C LYS A 158 17.49 -13.23 -1.42
N LEU A 159 17.88 -12.39 -2.37
CA LEU A 159 19.04 -11.49 -2.24
C LEU A 159 18.61 -10.14 -2.85
N ASP A 160 18.66 -9.12 -2.01
CA ASP A 160 17.92 -7.85 -2.06
C ASP A 160 17.90 -7.14 -3.43
N ARG A 161 16.83 -7.37 -4.20
CA ARG A 161 16.24 -6.31 -5.04
C ARG A 161 15.90 -5.16 -4.08
N PRO A 162 16.30 -3.89 -4.32
CA PRO A 162 15.73 -2.80 -3.54
C PRO A 162 14.22 -2.99 -3.64
N PRO A 163 13.52 -3.16 -2.51
CA PRO A 163 12.15 -3.63 -2.52
C PRO A 163 11.41 -2.75 -3.52
N SER A 164 10.64 -3.36 -4.42
CA SER A 164 9.74 -2.58 -5.25
C SER A 164 8.82 -1.88 -4.27
N LEU A 165 9.15 -0.63 -3.95
CA LEU A 165 8.53 0.06 -2.84
C LEU A 165 7.06 0.10 -3.18
N VAL A 166 6.25 -0.54 -2.34
CA VAL A 166 4.81 -0.56 -2.58
C VAL A 166 4.33 0.78 -2.07
N SER A 167 3.79 1.62 -2.94
CA SER A 167 3.45 3.00 -2.60
C SER A 167 1.96 3.21 -2.46
N CYS A 168 1.59 4.05 -1.49
CA CYS A 168 0.26 4.59 -1.38
C CYS A 168 0.16 5.87 -2.22
N ILE A 169 -0.64 5.85 -3.28
CA ILE A 169 -0.83 7.01 -4.16
C ILE A 169 -1.60 8.17 -3.51
N TYR A 170 -2.35 7.91 -2.44
CA TYR A 170 -3.15 8.92 -1.74
C TYR A 170 -2.32 9.67 -0.70
N CYS A 171 -1.44 8.96 0.01
CA CYS A 171 -0.57 9.51 1.03
C CYS A 171 0.84 9.86 0.51
N ASN A 172 1.15 9.47 -0.74
CA ASN A 172 2.43 9.67 -1.41
C ASN A 172 3.64 9.15 -0.59
N VAL A 173 3.46 7.99 0.05
CA VAL A 173 4.47 7.30 0.85
C VAL A 173 4.75 5.90 0.29
N SER A 174 5.95 5.40 0.56
CA SER A 174 6.52 4.20 -0.05
C SER A 174 6.97 3.22 1.03
N PHE A 175 6.64 1.93 0.87
CA PHE A 175 6.87 0.89 1.88
C PHE A 175 7.76 -0.23 1.36
N VAL A 176 8.50 -0.88 2.27
CA VAL A 176 9.45 -1.95 1.95
C VAL A 176 8.71 -3.20 1.44
N ASP A 177 7.50 -3.45 1.94
CA ASP A 177 6.68 -4.56 1.48
C ASP A 177 5.17 -4.28 1.53
N LYS A 178 4.37 -5.22 0.98
CA LYS A 178 2.90 -5.15 1.00
C LYS A 178 2.31 -5.25 2.41
N SER A 179 3.03 -5.79 3.39
CA SER A 179 2.56 -5.90 4.77
C SER A 179 2.61 -4.53 5.47
N GLU A 180 3.71 -3.81 5.34
CA GLU A 180 3.84 -2.44 5.82
C GLU A 180 2.85 -1.49 5.15
N LEU A 181 2.68 -1.60 3.82
CA LEU A 181 1.63 -0.85 3.11
C LEU A 181 0.24 -1.18 3.65
N ARG A 182 -0.05 -2.45 3.97
CA ARG A 182 -1.34 -2.84 4.54
C ARG A 182 -1.56 -2.23 5.93
N VAL A 183 -0.52 -2.22 6.77
CA VAL A 183 -0.57 -1.55 8.08
C VAL A 183 -0.78 -0.05 7.90
N HIS A 184 -0.09 0.59 6.95
CA HIS A 184 -0.36 1.98 6.60
C HIS A 184 -1.79 2.20 6.12
N CYS A 185 -2.32 1.32 5.27
CA CYS A 185 -3.69 1.45 4.79
C CYS A 185 -4.75 1.27 5.88
N GLN A 186 -4.37 0.76 7.06
CA GLN A 186 -5.20 0.63 8.25
C GLN A 186 -5.04 1.83 9.21
N THR A 187 -4.18 2.81 8.92
CA THR A 187 -4.03 3.99 9.80
C THR A 187 -5.17 4.98 9.57
N GLU A 188 -5.65 5.60 10.65
CA GLU A 188 -6.66 6.66 10.62
C GLU A 188 -6.26 7.78 9.64
N THR A 189 -4.97 8.12 9.58
CA THR A 189 -4.45 9.16 8.67
C THR A 189 -4.65 8.82 7.19
N HIS A 190 -4.46 7.56 6.80
CA HIS A 190 -4.66 7.11 5.43
C HIS A 190 -6.15 7.02 5.08
N GLU A 191 -6.95 6.50 6.01
CA GLU A 191 -8.41 6.47 5.88
C GLU A 191 -8.97 7.88 5.69
N MET A 192 -8.57 8.84 6.54
CA MET A 192 -8.93 10.25 6.40
C MET A 192 -8.52 10.84 5.05
N MET A 193 -7.36 10.49 4.51
CA MET A 193 -6.91 10.96 3.19
C MET A 193 -7.77 10.41 2.04
N ILE A 194 -8.21 9.15 2.12
CA ILE A 194 -9.11 8.56 1.12
C ILE A 194 -10.51 9.18 1.22
N MET A 195 -11.01 9.36 2.44
CA MET A 195 -12.35 9.87 2.73
C MET A 195 -12.46 11.40 2.63
N SER A 196 -11.34 12.10 2.61
CA SER A 196 -11.27 13.56 2.47
C SER A 196 -11.75 14.01 1.09
N ASP A 197 -12.46 15.14 1.10
CA ASP A 197 -12.81 15.90 -0.10
C ASP A 197 -11.56 16.62 -0.69
N ASP A 198 -10.43 16.66 0.01
CA ASP A 198 -9.20 17.31 -0.44
C ASP A 198 -8.69 16.75 -1.79
N GLY A 199 -8.15 17.66 -2.61
CA GLY A 199 -7.66 17.37 -3.96
C GLY A 199 -8.42 18.08 -5.08
N ARG A 200 -9.45 18.87 -4.74
CA ARG A 200 -10.09 19.87 -5.61
C ARG A 200 -10.49 21.09 -4.79
N ASP A 201 -10.62 22.22 -5.47
CA ASP A 201 -11.21 23.43 -4.90
C ASP A 201 -12.73 23.27 -4.87
N TRP A 202 -13.28 23.31 -3.65
CA TRP A 202 -14.72 23.29 -3.43
C TRP A 202 -15.19 24.65 -2.93
N PHE A 203 -16.31 25.11 -3.44
CA PHE A 203 -16.79 26.48 -3.22
C PHE A 203 -17.84 26.57 -2.11
N TRP A 204 -18.52 25.46 -1.81
CA TRP A 204 -19.56 25.39 -0.79
C TRP A 204 -19.07 24.75 0.50
N ARG A 205 -19.87 24.85 1.56
CA ARG A 205 -19.53 24.19 2.85
C ARG A 205 -19.61 22.67 2.69
N PRO A 206 -18.90 21.91 3.53
CA PRO A 206 -18.92 20.45 3.45
C PRO A 206 -20.32 19.88 3.73
N PRO A 207 -20.70 18.78 3.05
CA PRO A 207 -21.96 18.10 3.30
C PRO A 207 -22.03 17.52 4.73
N PRO A 208 -23.24 17.37 5.30
CA PRO A 208 -23.43 16.66 6.56
C PRO A 208 -22.89 15.24 6.47
N ARG A 209 -22.14 14.82 7.50
CA ARG A 209 -21.60 13.45 7.58
C ARG A 209 -22.72 12.46 7.90
N GLY A 210 -22.64 11.24 7.36
CA GLY A 210 -23.62 10.17 7.59
C GLY A 210 -24.82 10.14 6.63
N PHE A 211 -24.90 11.09 5.69
CA PHE A 211 -25.97 11.15 4.69
C PHE A 211 -25.58 10.42 3.40
N LYS A 212 -26.50 9.63 2.84
CA LYS A 212 -26.35 9.00 1.52
C LYS A 212 -26.67 10.01 0.42
N PHE A 213 -26.34 9.64 -0.82
CA PHE A 213 -26.59 10.46 -2.01
C PHE A 213 -28.03 11.01 -2.09
N ASP A 214 -29.01 10.18 -1.73
CA ASP A 214 -30.44 10.51 -1.80
C ASP A 214 -30.96 11.30 -0.59
N ASP A 215 -30.21 11.34 0.51
CA ASP A 215 -30.61 12.03 1.74
C ASP A 215 -30.34 13.54 1.69
N TYR A 216 -29.53 14.00 0.72
CA TYR A 216 -29.24 15.42 0.56
C TYR A 216 -30.43 16.17 -0.04
N LEU A 217 -30.97 17.12 0.73
CA LEU A 217 -32.14 17.93 0.39
C LEU A 217 -31.86 19.43 0.48
N LEU A 218 -32.69 20.24 -0.19
CA LEU A 218 -32.65 21.70 -0.07
C LEU A 218 -33.27 22.16 1.25
N CYS A 219 -32.75 23.26 1.78
CA CYS A 219 -33.28 23.94 2.95
C CYS A 219 -34.46 24.82 2.54
N ASP A 220 -35.67 24.48 2.99
CA ASP A 220 -36.88 25.22 2.63
C ASP A 220 -36.84 26.68 3.13
N ASN A 221 -36.36 26.90 4.36
CA ASN A 221 -36.22 28.24 4.94
C ASN A 221 -35.26 29.13 4.12
N TRP A 222 -34.14 28.55 3.66
CA TRP A 222 -33.19 29.27 2.81
C TRP A 222 -33.78 29.56 1.44
N LYS A 223 -34.50 28.60 0.86
CA LYS A 223 -35.17 28.75 -0.44
C LYS A 223 -36.19 29.89 -0.42
N GLU A 224 -36.93 30.06 0.68
CA GLU A 224 -37.99 31.06 0.80
C GLU A 224 -37.47 32.43 1.25
N THR A 225 -36.49 32.47 2.15
CA THR A 225 -36.08 33.73 2.81
C THR A 225 -34.64 34.14 2.57
N ALA A 226 -33.86 33.34 1.83
CA ALA A 226 -32.41 33.47 1.67
C ALA A 226 -31.66 33.57 3.01
N SER A 227 -32.28 33.07 4.09
CA SER A 227 -31.74 33.12 5.45
C SER A 227 -32.10 31.83 6.18
N CYS A 228 -31.13 31.25 6.87
CA CYS A 228 -31.33 30.04 7.66
C CYS A 228 -30.80 30.27 9.08
N ARG A 229 -31.66 30.02 10.07
CA ARG A 229 -31.32 30.17 11.49
C ARG A 229 -30.20 29.22 11.93
N TYR A 230 -30.06 28.09 11.25
CA TYR A 230 -29.01 27.10 11.53
C TYR A 230 -27.69 27.41 10.82
N GLY A 231 -27.67 28.36 9.87
CA GLY A 231 -26.46 28.80 9.17
C GLY A 231 -25.60 27.62 8.67
N THR A 232 -24.33 27.62 9.04
CA THR A 232 -23.36 26.57 8.66
C THR A 232 -23.65 25.20 9.28
N GLN A 233 -24.48 25.12 10.32
CA GLN A 233 -24.90 23.88 10.98
C GLN A 233 -26.16 23.27 10.35
N CYS A 234 -26.74 23.89 9.32
CA CYS A 234 -27.92 23.35 8.65
C CYS A 234 -27.60 22.01 7.96
N VAL A 235 -28.44 20.99 8.17
CA VAL A 235 -28.26 19.68 7.51
C VAL A 235 -28.81 19.62 6.07
N GLN A 236 -29.41 20.71 5.60
CA GLN A 236 -29.96 20.83 4.25
C GLN A 236 -29.19 21.88 3.47
N ALA A 237 -29.11 21.75 2.15
CA ALA A 237 -28.38 22.64 1.26
C ALA A 237 -29.08 24.00 1.06
N HIS A 238 -28.31 25.07 1.14
CA HIS A 238 -28.65 26.48 0.95
C HIS A 238 -28.52 26.88 -0.52
N GLY A 239 -29.25 26.18 -1.39
CA GLY A 239 -29.28 26.45 -2.82
C GLY A 239 -28.97 25.21 -3.66
N GLU A 240 -29.34 25.29 -4.93
CA GLU A 240 -29.15 24.18 -5.86
C GLU A 240 -27.67 23.92 -6.17
N GLU A 241 -26.86 24.98 -6.23
CA GLU A 241 -25.42 24.88 -6.47
C GLU A 241 -24.70 24.16 -5.32
N GLU A 242 -25.07 24.47 -4.07
CA GLU A 242 -24.55 23.75 -2.91
C GLU A 242 -24.96 22.28 -2.93
N LEU A 243 -26.23 21.99 -3.21
CA LEU A 243 -26.72 20.61 -3.26
C LEU A 243 -26.03 19.79 -4.36
N ALA A 244 -25.80 20.42 -5.52
CA ALA A 244 -25.08 19.79 -6.62
C ALA A 244 -23.63 19.48 -6.23
N GLU A 245 -22.93 20.40 -5.57
CA GLU A 245 -21.56 20.18 -5.10
C GLU A 245 -21.50 19.06 -4.05
N TRP A 246 -22.44 19.01 -3.11
CA TRP A 246 -22.52 17.92 -2.13
C TRP A 246 -22.66 16.55 -2.78
N LYS A 247 -23.52 16.45 -3.80
CA LYS A 247 -23.70 15.24 -4.61
C LYS A 247 -22.45 14.90 -5.43
N GLU A 248 -21.75 15.89 -5.96
CA GLU A 248 -20.49 15.68 -6.66
C GLU A 248 -19.38 15.18 -5.72
N ARG A 249 -19.23 15.80 -4.53
CA ARG A 249 -18.31 15.35 -3.48
C ARG A 249 -18.60 13.90 -3.06
N PHE A 250 -19.87 13.53 -2.95
CA PHE A 250 -20.25 12.14 -2.66
C PHE A 250 -19.74 11.18 -3.73
N ARG A 251 -20.04 11.45 -5.01
CA ARG A 251 -19.56 10.62 -6.14
C ARG A 251 -18.04 10.59 -6.23
N TYR A 252 -17.38 11.72 -5.93
CA TYR A 252 -15.93 11.80 -5.92
C TYR A 252 -15.31 10.93 -4.82
N ARG A 253 -15.88 10.94 -3.61
CA ARG A 253 -15.51 10.04 -2.52
C ARG A 253 -15.72 8.58 -2.90
N GLU A 254 -16.87 8.22 -3.48
CA GLU A 254 -17.10 6.86 -3.99
C GLU A 254 -16.06 6.43 -5.03
N MET A 255 -15.71 7.31 -5.98
CA MET A 255 -14.67 7.03 -6.97
C MET A 255 -13.29 6.84 -6.32
N LYS A 256 -12.92 7.66 -5.33
CA LYS A 256 -11.65 7.52 -4.57
C LYS A 256 -11.61 6.18 -3.84
N ILE A 257 -12.70 5.78 -3.19
CA ILE A 257 -12.84 4.49 -2.50
C ILE A 257 -12.74 3.34 -3.50
N GLN A 258 -13.49 3.39 -4.60
CA GLN A 258 -13.49 2.35 -5.63
C GLN A 258 -12.09 2.15 -6.23
N ARG A 259 -11.38 3.24 -6.54
CA ARG A 259 -10.01 3.20 -7.05
C ARG A 259 -9.03 2.68 -6.00
N ALA A 260 -9.21 3.01 -4.73
CA ALA A 260 -8.41 2.46 -3.65
C ALA A 260 -8.62 0.95 -3.51
N ARG A 261 -9.87 0.47 -3.67
CA ARG A 261 -10.22 -0.96 -3.64
C ARG A 261 -9.55 -1.72 -4.78
N GLU A 262 -9.66 -1.22 -6.01
CA GLU A 262 -9.03 -1.83 -7.20
C GLU A 262 -7.51 -1.95 -7.07
N LYS A 263 -6.88 -1.03 -6.34
CA LYS A 263 -5.43 -1.01 -6.13
C LYS A 263 -4.96 -1.71 -4.86
N GLU A 264 -5.85 -2.40 -4.13
CA GLU A 264 -5.54 -2.99 -2.82
C GLU A 264 -5.00 -1.96 -1.79
N LEU A 265 -5.30 -0.67 -2.00
CA LEU A 265 -4.90 0.46 -1.14
C LEU A 265 -6.01 0.88 -0.19
N PHE A 266 -7.21 0.32 -0.34
CA PHE A 266 -8.26 0.42 0.63
C PHE A 266 -7.98 -0.64 1.70
N GLY A 267 -7.44 -0.21 2.84
CA GLY A 267 -7.11 -1.12 3.93
C GLY A 267 -8.42 -1.66 4.47
N LYS A 268 -8.73 -2.93 4.16
CA LYS A 268 -9.98 -3.56 4.60
C LYS A 268 -10.00 -3.64 6.13
N SER A 269 -10.55 -2.62 6.78
CA SER A 269 -10.85 -2.67 8.20
C SER A 269 -11.97 -3.67 8.40
N TYR A 270 -12.03 -4.27 9.59
CA TYR A 270 -13.10 -5.20 9.92
C TYR A 270 -14.47 -4.52 9.85
N THR A 271 -14.55 -3.25 10.25
CA THR A 271 -15.79 -2.45 10.22
C THR A 271 -16.27 -2.22 8.79
N GLU A 272 -15.38 -1.94 7.84
CA GLU A 272 -15.75 -1.79 6.42
C GLU A 272 -16.28 -3.10 5.82
N GLU A 273 -15.60 -4.23 6.07
CA GLU A 273 -16.08 -5.54 5.60
C GLU A 273 -17.44 -5.89 6.21
N LEU A 274 -17.66 -5.55 7.48
CA LEU A 274 -18.93 -5.74 8.16
C LEU A 274 -20.04 -4.87 7.57
N LEU A 275 -19.79 -3.57 7.38
CA LEU A 275 -20.77 -2.60 6.86
C LEU A 275 -21.11 -2.88 5.39
N GLU A 276 -20.14 -3.31 4.58
CA GLU A 276 -20.38 -3.72 3.20
C GLU A 276 -21.31 -4.93 3.17
N LYS A 277 -21.00 -6.00 3.93
CA LYS A 277 -21.86 -7.18 4.03
C LYS A 277 -23.24 -6.84 4.57
N TRP A 278 -23.33 -5.93 5.54
CA TRP A 278 -24.58 -5.45 6.09
C TRP A 278 -25.42 -4.71 5.04
N SER A 279 -24.80 -3.83 4.25
CA SER A 279 -25.47 -3.06 3.19
C SER A 279 -26.00 -3.95 2.05
N GLN A 280 -25.31 -5.05 1.75
CA GLN A 280 -25.65 -6.00 0.69
C GLN A 280 -26.54 -7.14 1.19
N SER A 281 -26.79 -7.23 2.51
CA SER A 281 -27.54 -8.33 3.09
C SER A 281 -29.04 -8.18 2.87
N PRO A 282 -29.73 -9.26 2.45
CA PRO A 282 -31.19 -9.26 2.35
C PRO A 282 -31.88 -9.15 3.73
N ASN A 283 -31.16 -9.39 4.83
CA ASN A 283 -31.69 -9.36 6.20
C ASN A 283 -30.73 -8.61 7.17
N PRO A 284 -30.63 -7.26 7.09
CA PRO A 284 -29.67 -6.48 7.88
C PRO A 284 -29.80 -6.65 9.39
N ASN A 285 -31.04 -6.82 9.88
CA ASN A 285 -31.34 -6.99 11.30
C ASN A 285 -30.76 -8.30 11.88
N THR A 286 -30.47 -9.30 11.05
CA THR A 286 -29.88 -10.56 11.55
C THR A 286 -28.38 -10.44 11.80
N MET A 287 -27.74 -9.37 11.30
CA MET A 287 -26.29 -9.18 11.36
C MET A 287 -25.84 -8.25 12.48
N MET A 288 -26.70 -7.36 12.97
CA MET A 288 -26.37 -6.38 14.02
C MET A 288 -27.52 -6.33 15.03
N HIS A 289 -27.22 -6.62 16.29
CA HIS A 289 -28.18 -6.60 17.39
C HIS A 289 -27.55 -5.92 18.60
N ASP A 290 -28.37 -5.18 19.36
CA ASP A 290 -27.94 -4.55 20.60
C ASP A 290 -27.64 -5.57 21.71
N LYS A 291 -28.35 -6.72 21.70
CA LYS A 291 -28.14 -7.84 22.62
C LYS A 291 -28.16 -9.16 21.88
N ILE A 292 -27.30 -10.07 22.30
CA ILE A 292 -27.17 -11.42 21.73
C ILE A 292 -27.50 -12.43 22.84
N GLU A 293 -28.43 -13.35 22.58
CA GLU A 293 -29.00 -14.28 23.58
C GLU A 293 -27.96 -15.10 24.36
N TYR A 294 -26.80 -15.39 23.77
CA TYR A 294 -25.75 -16.24 24.36
C TYR A 294 -24.50 -15.46 24.81
N VAL A 295 -24.61 -14.14 24.94
CA VAL A 295 -23.52 -13.26 25.39
C VAL A 295 -24.02 -12.46 26.59
N ASP A 296 -23.39 -12.66 27.74
CA ASP A 296 -23.63 -11.80 28.90
C ASP A 296 -22.72 -10.57 28.80
N ASP A 297 -23.32 -9.39 28.65
CA ASP A 297 -22.62 -8.12 28.60
C ASP A 297 -22.92 -7.24 29.83
N HIS A 298 -21.90 -6.54 30.30
CA HIS A 298 -22.01 -5.56 31.39
C HIS A 298 -21.07 -4.38 31.14
N CYS A 299 -21.52 -3.16 31.41
CA CYS A 299 -20.68 -1.96 31.34
C CYS A 299 -20.44 -1.38 32.74
N SER A 300 -19.22 -0.92 33.00
CA SER A 300 -18.81 -0.35 34.30
C SER A 300 -19.58 0.90 34.72
N CYS A 301 -20.16 1.62 33.75
CA CYS A 301 -20.88 2.88 33.97
C CYS A 301 -22.01 3.07 32.93
N PRO A 302 -22.91 4.04 33.13
CA PRO A 302 -23.95 4.37 32.15
C PRO A 302 -23.35 4.75 30.79
N LEU A 303 -24.00 4.31 29.70
CA LEU A 303 -23.55 4.61 28.33
C LEU A 303 -23.69 6.09 27.98
N ALA A 304 -24.69 6.78 28.53
CA ALA A 304 -24.87 8.22 28.37
C ALA A 304 -24.28 8.96 29.57
N VAL A 305 -23.31 9.83 29.32
CA VAL A 305 -22.60 10.59 30.35
C VAL A 305 -22.59 12.08 29.97
N THR A 306 -22.89 12.94 30.93
CA THR A 306 -22.77 14.40 30.77
C THR A 306 -21.55 14.88 31.54
N VAL A 307 -20.64 15.58 30.87
CA VAL A 307 -19.40 16.09 31.46
C VAL A 307 -19.42 17.62 31.42
N SER A 308 -19.02 18.26 32.53
CA SER A 308 -19.09 19.72 32.70
C SER A 308 -17.80 20.45 32.35
N SER A 309 -16.72 19.76 32.00
CA SER A 309 -15.41 20.34 31.70
C SER A 309 -15.10 20.35 30.20
N LYS A 310 -14.35 21.36 29.75
CA LYS A 310 -13.96 21.51 28.34
C LYS A 310 -12.99 20.41 27.88
N ASN A 311 -12.04 20.05 28.73
CA ASN A 311 -11.22 18.87 28.56
C ASN A 311 -11.90 17.74 29.33
N SER A 312 -12.48 16.82 28.58
CA SER A 312 -13.25 15.71 29.13
C SER A 312 -12.63 14.41 28.66
N HIS A 313 -12.32 13.55 29.64
CA HIS A 313 -11.86 12.20 29.42
C HIS A 313 -12.80 11.26 30.19
N HIS A 314 -13.35 10.26 29.51
CA HIS A 314 -14.22 9.28 30.14
C HIS A 314 -13.89 7.88 29.64
N GLU A 315 -14.10 6.87 30.48
CA GLU A 315 -13.73 5.48 30.18
C GLU A 315 -14.88 4.54 30.53
N TRP A 316 -15.24 3.69 29.57
CA TRP A 316 -16.19 2.60 29.74
C TRP A 316 -15.43 1.28 29.66
N THR A 317 -15.66 0.40 30.63
CA THR A 317 -15.18 -0.98 30.59
C THR A 317 -16.35 -1.92 30.37
N PHE A 318 -16.38 -2.54 29.20
CA PHE A 318 -17.33 -3.58 28.82
C PHE A 318 -16.78 -4.95 29.20
N SER A 319 -17.51 -5.69 30.02
CA SER A 319 -17.24 -7.06 30.39
C SER A 319 -18.19 -7.97 29.62
N LEU A 320 -17.66 -8.84 28.76
CA LEU A 320 -18.43 -9.79 27.95
C LEU A 320 -18.09 -11.22 28.37
N LYS A 321 -19.09 -12.07 28.57
CA LYS A 321 -18.93 -13.51 28.73
C LYS A 321 -19.64 -14.24 27.60
N THR A 322 -18.91 -15.07 26.89
CA THR A 322 -19.41 -15.80 25.71
C THR A 322 -18.75 -17.17 25.60
N GLN A 323 -19.46 -18.14 25.03
CA GLN A 323 -18.92 -19.47 24.71
C GLN A 323 -18.11 -19.46 23.40
N LYS A 324 -18.42 -18.52 22.49
CA LYS A 324 -17.73 -18.37 21.21
C LYS A 324 -16.68 -17.27 21.30
N HIS A 325 -15.49 -17.54 20.77
CA HIS A 325 -14.45 -16.52 20.68
C HIS A 325 -14.91 -15.34 19.79
N LEU A 326 -14.68 -14.12 20.27
CA LEU A 326 -14.87 -12.92 19.47
C LEU A 326 -13.87 -12.93 18.31
N LYS A 327 -14.37 -12.74 17.09
CA LYS A 327 -13.52 -12.63 15.89
C LYS A 327 -12.79 -11.29 15.84
N ALA A 328 -13.51 -10.22 16.19
CA ALA A 328 -12.98 -8.88 16.24
C ALA A 328 -13.76 -8.04 17.26
N ILE A 329 -13.14 -6.97 17.72
CA ILE A 329 -13.72 -5.89 18.51
C ILE A 329 -13.40 -4.62 17.74
N ALA A 330 -14.41 -3.87 17.34
CA ALA A 330 -14.19 -2.63 16.63
C ALA A 330 -15.30 -1.66 17.00
N LEU A 331 -14.98 -0.37 17.03
CA LEU A 331 -16.02 0.65 17.15
C LEU A 331 -16.38 1.15 15.76
N LEU A 332 -17.69 1.11 15.47
CA LEU A 332 -18.24 1.44 14.16
C LEU A 332 -18.06 2.92 13.85
N GLN A 333 -17.97 3.25 12.56
CA GLN A 333 -17.75 4.62 12.11
C GLN A 333 -18.96 5.50 12.42
N ASP A 334 -18.73 6.64 13.09
CA ASP A 334 -19.71 7.71 13.32
C ASP A 334 -19.03 9.08 13.17
N THR A 335 -19.82 10.13 13.00
CA THR A 335 -19.51 11.56 12.95
C THR A 335 -18.57 12.08 14.04
N HIS A 336 -18.52 11.41 15.19
CA HIS A 336 -17.69 11.74 16.37
C HIS A 336 -16.60 10.71 16.68
N ARG A 337 -16.34 9.76 15.76
CA ARG A 337 -15.46 8.61 15.99
C ARG A 337 -14.09 8.96 16.54
N ASN A 338 -13.49 10.04 16.06
CA ASN A 338 -12.13 10.48 16.42
C ASN A 338 -11.99 10.85 17.92
N HIS A 339 -13.10 10.94 18.64
CA HIS A 339 -13.10 11.14 20.08
C HIS A 339 -13.13 9.83 20.88
N PHE A 340 -13.35 8.68 20.24
CA PHE A 340 -13.51 7.38 20.88
C PHE A 340 -12.43 6.40 20.43
N PHE A 341 -11.78 5.74 21.38
CA PHE A 341 -10.69 4.81 21.10
C PHE A 341 -10.65 3.63 22.07
N LEU A 342 -10.17 2.49 21.58
CA LEU A 342 -9.89 1.28 22.35
C LEU A 342 -8.58 1.48 23.12
N SER A 343 -8.65 1.48 24.44
CA SER A 343 -7.48 1.66 25.32
C SER A 343 -6.88 0.32 25.77
N SER A 344 -7.73 -0.68 26.05
CA SER A 344 -7.25 -2.01 26.43
C SER A 344 -8.27 -3.10 26.17
N ILE A 345 -7.76 -4.30 25.90
CA ILE A 345 -8.56 -5.53 25.76
C ILE A 345 -7.87 -6.61 26.59
N PHE A 346 -8.62 -7.25 27.48
CA PHE A 346 -8.17 -8.40 28.25
C PHE A 346 -9.01 -9.63 27.89
N VAL A 347 -8.34 -10.76 27.68
CA VAL A 347 -8.97 -12.07 27.46
C VAL A 347 -8.52 -13.00 28.58
N LYS A 348 -9.44 -13.48 29.42
CA LYS A 348 -9.10 -14.35 30.58
C LYS A 348 -7.93 -13.79 31.43
N ASN A 349 -7.92 -12.46 31.66
CA ASN A 349 -6.89 -11.67 32.36
C ASN A 349 -5.56 -11.44 31.62
N CYS A 350 -5.39 -11.92 30.38
CA CYS A 350 -4.24 -11.59 29.55
C CYS A 350 -4.52 -10.31 28.75
N LYS A 351 -3.66 -9.29 28.88
CA LYS A 351 -3.73 -8.07 28.08
C LYS A 351 -3.34 -8.37 26.62
N MET A 352 -4.18 -7.97 25.68
CA MET A 352 -3.92 -8.11 24.25
C MET A 352 -3.12 -6.92 23.73
N ASP A 353 -2.29 -7.17 22.72
CA ASP A 353 -1.59 -6.12 21.99
C ASP A 353 -2.53 -5.46 20.97
N LEU A 354 -2.63 -4.13 21.04
CA LEU A 354 -3.49 -3.32 20.17
C LEU A 354 -2.60 -2.67 19.11
N LYS A 355 -2.77 -3.10 17.86
CA LYS A 355 -2.03 -2.52 16.72
C LYS A 355 -2.56 -1.15 16.31
N ASN A 356 -3.84 -0.91 16.56
CA ASN A 356 -4.50 0.39 16.42
C ASN A 356 -5.55 0.53 17.53
N ASP A 357 -6.12 1.72 17.65
CA ASP A 357 -7.06 2.08 18.71
C ASP A 357 -8.53 2.09 18.23
N GLN A 358 -8.80 1.56 17.04
CA GLN A 358 -10.15 1.56 16.44
C GLN A 358 -10.74 0.15 16.32
N GLU A 359 -9.88 -0.85 16.13
CA GLU A 359 -10.23 -2.24 15.97
C GLU A 359 -9.15 -3.19 16.48
N TRP A 360 -9.59 -4.36 16.90
CA TRP A 360 -8.78 -5.48 17.30
C TRP A 360 -9.30 -6.72 16.60
N ILE A 361 -8.41 -7.44 15.94
CA ILE A 361 -8.73 -8.74 15.33
C ILE A 361 -8.13 -9.83 16.21
N SER A 362 -8.97 -10.79 16.58
CA SER A 362 -8.55 -11.89 17.44
C SER A 362 -7.48 -12.75 16.74
N PRO A 363 -6.34 -13.01 17.41
CA PRO A 363 -5.34 -13.95 16.90
C PRO A 363 -5.78 -15.42 17.06
N LEU A 364 -6.82 -15.66 17.87
CA LEU A 364 -7.34 -16.99 18.17
C LEU A 364 -8.37 -17.36 17.09
N MET A 365 -7.90 -18.00 16.02
CA MET A 365 -8.75 -18.51 14.94
C MET A 365 -9.42 -19.83 15.38
N TYR A 366 -10.75 -19.86 15.40
CA TYR A 366 -11.59 -21.07 15.45
C TYR A 366 -11.23 -22.14 16.50
N GLN A 367 -11.29 -21.78 17.78
CA GLN A 367 -11.35 -22.79 18.85
C GLN A 367 -12.66 -22.63 19.61
N GLU A 368 -13.47 -23.68 19.68
CA GLU A 368 -14.61 -23.71 20.60
C GLU A 368 -14.09 -23.99 22.00
N SER A 369 -14.39 -23.12 22.95
CA SER A 369 -14.01 -23.32 24.35
C SER A 369 -15.17 -23.99 25.08
N VAL A 370 -14.88 -25.08 25.77
CA VAL A 370 -15.85 -25.78 26.64
C VAL A 370 -16.26 -24.90 27.83
N VAL A 371 -15.48 -23.87 28.16
CA VAL A 371 -15.70 -22.96 29.29
C VAL A 371 -15.94 -21.55 28.77
N PRO A 372 -16.91 -20.79 29.34
CA PRO A 372 -17.15 -19.40 28.97
C PRO A 372 -15.87 -18.55 29.03
N ILE A 373 -15.67 -17.74 28.00
CA ILE A 373 -14.52 -16.84 27.85
C ILE A 373 -14.96 -15.45 28.31
N GLU A 374 -14.16 -14.85 29.18
CA GLU A 374 -14.37 -13.50 29.66
C GLU A 374 -13.46 -12.52 28.92
N TYR A 375 -14.08 -11.47 28.38
CA TYR A 375 -13.44 -10.33 27.74
C TYR A 375 -13.68 -9.08 28.59
N LYS A 376 -12.65 -8.27 28.79
CA LYS A 376 -12.79 -6.90 29.33
C LYS A 376 -12.23 -5.91 28.33
N ILE A 377 -13.08 -5.02 27.85
CA ILE A 377 -12.82 -4.12 26.73
C ILE A 377 -12.99 -2.71 27.24
N THR A 378 -11.96 -1.89 27.07
CA THR A 378 -11.94 -0.53 27.57
C THR A 378 -12.01 0.44 26.40
N VAL A 379 -13.08 1.23 26.39
CA VAL A 379 -13.32 2.31 25.42
C VAL A 379 -13.15 3.64 26.13
N VAL A 380 -12.42 4.55 25.53
CA VAL A 380 -12.13 5.87 26.07
C VAL A 380 -12.70 6.93 25.16
N PHE A 381 -13.32 7.94 25.76
CA PHE A 381 -13.70 9.18 25.10
C PHE A 381 -12.77 10.33 25.51
N GLY A 382 -12.32 11.12 24.54
CA GLY A 382 -11.50 12.30 24.75
C GLY A 382 -11.94 13.47 23.88
N THR A 383 -12.23 14.62 24.49
CA THR A 383 -12.52 15.85 23.75
C THR A 383 -11.98 17.09 24.46
N GLY A 384 -11.63 18.12 23.67
CA GLY A 384 -11.25 19.45 24.13
C GLY A 384 -12.30 20.54 23.83
N ILE A 385 -13.50 20.13 23.39
CA ILE A 385 -14.60 21.04 23.04
C ILE A 385 -15.90 20.59 23.71
N PHE A 386 -16.80 21.56 23.94
CA PHE A 386 -18.16 21.25 24.38
C PHE A 386 -19.00 20.79 23.19
N GLY A 387 -19.81 19.77 23.41
CA GLY A 387 -20.69 19.22 22.39
C GLY A 387 -21.45 18.01 22.90
N THR A 388 -22.43 17.58 22.12
CA THR A 388 -23.02 16.25 22.25
C THR A 388 -22.31 15.34 21.27
N PHE A 389 -21.72 14.26 21.76
CA PHE A 389 -21.04 13.24 20.98
C PHE A 389 -21.87 11.96 21.07
N ARG A 390 -22.05 11.30 19.95
CA ARG A 390 -22.78 10.04 19.84
C ARG A 390 -21.86 8.96 19.33
#